data_AF-A0A950RXI9-F1
#
_entry.id   AF-A0A950RXI9-F1
#
_cell.length_a   1.000
_cell.length_b   1.000
_cell.length_c   1.000
_cell.angle_alpha   90.00
_cell.angle_beta   90.00
_cell.angle_gamma   90.00
#
_symmetry.space_group_name_H-M   'P 1'
#
loop_
_entity.id
_entity.type
_entity.pdbx_description
1 polymer ?
#
loop_
_entity_poly.entity_id
_entity_poly.type
_entity_poly.pdbx_seq_one_letter_code
_entity_poly.pdbx_strand_id
1 'polypeptide(L)'
;MAGTVYVLHFSQPLAHARHYVGWTAGDAADRLQEHLHGRGSPLVRAAVAAGITVAIALSKHGTRIDERRWHNRHGAARICPICKGRKA
;
A
#
# COMPACT_ATOMS: atom_id res chain seq x y z
N MET A 1 9.00 -17.57 -2.67
CA MET A 1 8.97 -16.88 -3.96
C MET A 1 9.39 -15.44 -3.75
N ALA A 2 10.33 -14.96 -4.57
CA ALA A 2 10.70 -13.56 -4.62
C ALA A 2 9.59 -12.74 -5.27
N GLY A 3 9.46 -11.47 -4.90
CA GLY A 3 8.48 -10.55 -5.46
C GLY A 3 8.70 -9.14 -4.91
N THR A 4 7.66 -8.32 -4.95
CA THR A 4 7.68 -6.93 -4.48
C THR A 4 6.71 -6.74 -3.33
N VAL A 5 7.22 -6.34 -2.16
CA VAL A 5 6.40 -5.82 -1.07
C VAL A 5 6.22 -4.32 -1.31
N TYR A 6 4.99 -3.83 -1.16
CA TYR A 6 4.68 -2.42 -1.38
C TYR A 6 3.73 -1.89 -0.32
N VAL A 7 3.79 -0.58 -0.13
CA VAL A 7 2.90 0.21 0.73
C VAL A 7 2.21 1.23 -0.14
N LEU A 8 0.88 1.18 -0.17
CA LEU A 8 0.05 2.23 -0.73
C LEU A 8 -0.30 3.23 0.36
N HIS A 9 -0.23 4.51 0.02
CA HIS A 9 -0.69 5.61 0.86
C HIS A 9 -1.98 6.19 0.27
N PHE A 10 -2.94 6.43 1.15
CA PHE A 10 -4.17 7.12 0.81
C PHE A 10 -4.03 8.60 1.20
N SER A 11 -4.33 9.51 0.28
CA SER A 11 -4.25 10.96 0.55
C SER A 11 -5.19 11.39 1.68
N GLN A 12 -6.28 10.65 1.88
CA GLN A 12 -7.24 10.82 2.97
C GLN A 12 -7.50 9.45 3.64
N PRO A 13 -7.78 9.43 4.95
CA PRO A 13 -8.22 8.20 5.61
C PRO A 13 -9.55 7.70 5.04
N LEU A 14 -9.60 6.42 4.69
CA LEU A 14 -10.85 5.70 4.49
C LEU A 14 -11.20 5.01 5.81
N ALA A 15 -12.14 5.59 6.57
CA ALA A 15 -12.42 5.22 7.95
C ALA A 15 -11.13 5.23 8.82
N HIS A 16 -10.68 4.08 9.31
CA HIS A 16 -9.45 3.95 10.10
C HIS A 16 -8.22 3.59 9.23
N ALA A 17 -8.39 3.32 7.94
CA ALA A 17 -7.32 2.90 7.05
C ALA A 17 -6.72 4.11 6.30
N ARG A 18 -5.40 4.30 6.44
CA ARG A 18 -4.62 5.29 5.67
C ARG A 18 -3.56 4.66 4.78
N HIS A 19 -3.31 3.38 4.98
CA HIS A 19 -2.24 2.65 4.31
C HIS A 19 -2.73 1.24 3.99
N TYR A 20 -2.24 0.71 2.88
CA TYR A 20 -2.42 -0.68 2.52
C TYR A 20 -1.04 -1.28 2.24
N VAL A 21 -0.75 -2.42 2.87
CA VAL A 21 0.48 -3.17 2.62
C VAL A 21 0.11 -4.40 1.81
N GLY A 22 0.85 -4.65 0.74
CA GLY A 22 0.62 -5.80 -0.12
C GLY A 22 1.93 -6.39 -0.62
N TRP A 23 1.84 -7.60 -1.16
CA TRP A 23 2.91 -8.26 -1.88
C TRP A 23 2.40 -8.73 -3.24
N THR A 24 3.25 -8.66 -4.25
CA THR A 24 3.00 -9.19 -5.59
C THR A 24 4.22 -9.96 -6.07
N ALA A 25 4.03 -10.94 -6.94
CA ALA A 25 5.15 -11.64 -7.57
C ALA A 25 5.87 -10.79 -8.64
N GLY A 26 5.21 -9.74 -9.17
CA GLY A 26 5.74 -8.87 -10.22
C GLY A 26 6.04 -7.43 -9.74
N ASP A 27 5.81 -6.45 -10.62
CA ASP A 27 5.96 -5.03 -10.29
C ASP A 27 4.77 -4.52 -9.45
N ALA A 28 5.07 -3.68 -8.47
CA ALA A 28 4.05 -3.00 -7.67
C ALA A 28 3.24 -1.97 -8.50
N ALA A 29 3.84 -1.36 -9.53
CA ALA A 29 3.18 -0.39 -10.39
C ALA A 29 2.03 -1.03 -11.19
N ASP A 30 2.28 -2.20 -11.79
CA ASP A 30 1.24 -2.97 -12.48
C ASP A 30 0.11 -3.35 -11.51
N ARG A 31 0.50 -3.79 -10.31
CA ARG A 31 -0.47 -4.13 -9.27
C ARG A 31 -1.30 -2.91 -8.84
N LEU A 32 -0.70 -1.72 -8.75
CA LEU A 32 -1.44 -0.48 -8.49
C LEU A 32 -2.47 -0.20 -9.59
N GLN A 33 -2.13 -0.36 -10.87
CA GLN A 33 -3.09 -0.17 -11.96
C GLN A 33 -4.28 -1.12 -11.85
N GLU A 34 -4.05 -2.39 -11.51
CA GLU A 34 -5.14 -3.34 -11.24
C GLU A 34 -6.03 -2.90 -10.08
N HIS A 35 -5.43 -2.35 -9.01
CA HIS A 35 -6.18 -1.77 -7.89
C HIS A 35 -7.04 -0.58 -8.32
N LEU A 36 -6.50 0.33 -9.16
CA LEU A 36 -7.22 1.48 -9.69
C LEU A 36 -8.37 1.05 -10.62
N HIS A 37 -8.20 -0.03 -11.37
CA HIS A 37 -9.26 -0.65 -12.18
C HIS A 37 -10.25 -1.51 -11.36
N GLY A 38 -10.15 -1.51 -10.03
CA GLY A 38 -11.08 -2.22 -9.15
C GLY A 38 -10.87 -3.74 -9.06
N ARG A 39 -9.79 -4.28 -9.64
CA ARG A 39 -9.40 -5.71 -9.59
C ARG A 39 -8.45 -6.03 -8.42
N GLY A 40 -8.32 -5.11 -7.49
CA GLY A 40 -7.48 -5.24 -6.31
C GLY A 40 -8.26 -5.53 -5.03
N SER A 41 -7.66 -5.17 -3.89
CA SER A 41 -8.27 -5.25 -2.56
C SER A 41 -9.56 -4.43 -2.48
N PRO A 42 -10.62 -4.96 -1.82
CA PRO A 42 -11.87 -4.23 -1.57
C PRO A 42 -11.64 -2.88 -0.88
N LEU A 43 -10.65 -2.78 -0.01
CA LEU A 43 -10.29 -1.53 0.67
C LEU A 43 -9.81 -0.45 -0.31
N VAL A 44 -8.91 -0.84 -1.23
CA VAL A 44 -8.36 0.11 -2.22
C VAL A 44 -9.44 0.46 -3.23
N ARG A 45 -10.27 -0.51 -3.64
CA ARG A 45 -11.45 -0.25 -4.47
C ARG A 45 -12.38 0.77 -3.83
N ALA A 46 -12.68 0.63 -2.53
CA ALA A 46 -13.50 1.59 -1.81
C ALA A 46 -12.84 2.97 -1.69
N ALA A 47 -11.51 3.04 -1.52
CA ALA A 47 -10.78 4.31 -1.51
C ALA A 47 -10.86 5.02 -2.88
N VAL A 48 -10.63 4.29 -3.97
CA VAL A 48 -10.75 4.80 -5.34
C VAL A 48 -12.19 5.24 -5.63
N ALA A 49 -13.19 4.43 -5.24
CA ALA A 49 -14.60 4.78 -5.41
C ALA A 49 -15.02 6.03 -4.60
N ALA A 50 -14.38 6.26 -3.45
CA ALA A 50 -14.57 7.47 -2.64
C ALA A 50 -13.79 8.70 -3.19
N GLY A 51 -13.12 8.58 -4.33
CA GLY A 51 -12.29 9.65 -4.91
C GLY A 51 -10.98 9.90 -4.15
N ILE A 52 -10.58 8.99 -3.26
CA ILE A 52 -9.34 9.12 -2.50
C ILE A 52 -8.16 8.72 -3.39
N THR A 53 -7.15 9.58 -3.45
CA THR A 53 -5.93 9.31 -4.21
C THR A 53 -5.12 8.21 -3.53
N VAL A 54 -4.78 7.17 -4.30
CA VAL A 54 -3.95 6.05 -3.85
C VAL A 54 -2.65 6.06 -4.63
N ALA A 55 -1.53 6.11 -3.93
CA ALA A 55 -0.20 6.11 -4.54
C ALA A 55 0.74 5.11 -3.85
N ILE A 56 1.69 4.54 -4.60
CA ILE A 56 2.77 3.75 -4.01
C ILE A 56 3.66 4.70 -3.21
N ALA A 57 3.69 4.50 -1.89
CA ALA A 57 4.57 5.24 -1.00
C ALA A 57 5.94 4.59 -0.88
N LEU A 58 5.99 3.26 -0.96
CA LEU A 58 7.22 2.48 -0.88
C LEU A 58 7.04 1.16 -1.62
N SER A 59 8.03 0.75 -2.41
CA SER A 59 8.13 -0.58 -2.97
C SER A 59 9.53 -1.12 -2.73
N LYS A 60 9.63 -2.41 -2.40
CA LYS A 60 10.91 -3.09 -2.18
C LYS A 60 10.80 -4.54 -2.62
N HIS A 61 11.85 -5.05 -3.25
CA HIS A 61 12.03 -6.48 -3.46
C HIS A 61 12.04 -7.23 -2.13
N GLY A 62 11.23 -8.27 -2.05
CA GLY A 62 11.04 -9.05 -0.85
C GLY A 62 10.12 -10.24 -1.06
N THR A 63 9.89 -10.95 0.02
CA THR A 63 9.04 -12.14 0.03
C THR A 63 7.74 -11.86 0.76
N ARG A 64 6.76 -12.76 0.60
CA ARG A 64 5.51 -12.72 1.37
C ARG A 64 5.74 -12.78 2.90
N ILE A 65 6.88 -13.30 3.35
CA ILE A 65 7.27 -13.30 4.77
C ILE A 65 7.61 -11.88 5.24
N ASP A 66 8.23 -11.08 4.37
CA ASP A 66 8.57 -9.68 4.67
C ASP A 66 7.32 -8.81 4.79
N GLU A 67 6.31 -9.04 3.95
CA GLU A 67 4.99 -8.41 4.06
C GLU A 67 4.34 -8.73 5.41
N ARG A 68 4.31 -10.00 5.82
CA ARG A 68 3.76 -10.41 7.12
C ARG A 68 4.52 -9.77 8.30
N ARG A 69 5.84 -9.64 8.21
CA ARG A 69 6.65 -8.93 9.22
C ARG A 69 6.27 -7.45 9.31
N TRP A 70 6.00 -6.80 8.18
CA TRP A 70 5.60 -5.39 8.16
C TRP A 70 4.18 -5.19 8.69
N HIS A 71 3.28 -6.11 8.35
CA HIS A 71 1.91 -6.13 8.86
C HIS A 71 1.88 -6.29 10.40
N ASN A 72 2.62 -7.27 10.93
CA ASN A 72 2.69 -7.54 12.38
C ASN A 72 3.35 -6.41 13.19
N ARG A 73 4.19 -5.58 12.55
CA ARG A 73 4.86 -4.48 13.24
C ARG A 73 3.95 -3.26 13.43
N HIS A 74 2.70 -3.30 12.96
CA HIS A 74 1.68 -2.23 13.06
C HIS A 74 2.24 -0.83 12.77
N GLY A 75 3.16 -0.77 11.79
CA GLY A 75 4.05 0.38 11.58
C GLY A 75 3.95 1.01 10.20
N ALA A 76 2.91 0.71 9.41
CA ALA A 76 2.80 1.20 8.04
C ALA A 76 2.94 2.74 7.94
N ALA A 77 2.38 3.49 8.90
CA ALA A 77 2.56 4.94 9.00
C ALA A 77 4.02 5.37 9.29
N ARG A 78 4.79 4.54 10.02
CA ARG A 78 6.22 4.77 10.28
C ARG A 78 7.10 4.30 9.13
N ILE A 79 6.59 3.49 8.19
CA ILE A 79 7.35 3.00 7.04
C ILE A 79 7.07 3.89 5.81
N CYS A 80 5.86 4.45 5.72
CA CYS A 80 5.45 5.37 4.66
C CYS A 80 6.33 6.64 4.65
N PRO A 81 7.16 6.86 3.62
CA PRO A 81 7.98 8.06 3.52
C PRO A 81 7.12 9.32 3.35
N ILE A 82 5.91 9.23 2.77
CA ILE A 82 4.99 10.35 2.62
C ILE A 82 4.51 10.86 3.99
N CYS A 83 4.19 9.95 4.92
CA CYS A 83 3.81 10.32 6.29
C CYS A 83 5.01 10.76 7.12
N LYS A 84 6.19 10.16 6.91
CA LYS A 84 7.43 10.58 7.57
C LYS A 84 7.93 11.96 7.13
N GLY A 85 7.79 12.29 5.84
CA GLY A 85 8.17 13.58 5.26
C GLY A 85 7.20 14.72 5.62
N ARG A 86 5.98 14.40 6.09
CA ARG A 86 5.02 15.36 6.68
C ARG A 86 5.30 15.68 8.15
N LYS A 87 6.49 15.36 8.68
CA LYS A 87 6.92 15.95 9.95
C LYS A 87 7.29 17.40 9.67
N ALA A 88 6.36 18.30 10.03
CA ALA A 88 6.64 19.71 10.26
C ALA A 88 7.73 19.86 11.34
#